data_AF-A0A1V5SFF9-F1
#
_entry.id   AF-A0A1V5SFF9-F1
#
_cell.length_a   1.000
_cell.length_b   1.000
_cell.length_c   1.000
_cell.angle_alpha   90.00
_cell.angle_beta   90.00
_cell.angle_gamma   90.00
#
_symmetry.space_group_name_H-M   'P 1'
#
loop_
_entity.id
_entity.type
_entity.pdbx_description
1 polymer ?
#
loop_
_entity_poly.entity_id
_entity_poly.type
_entity_poly.pdbx_seq_one_letter_code
_entity_poly.pdbx_strand_id
1 'polypeptide(L)'
;MKNKKLLAIIVIAIIIIAGIISYLVYSNSQLNKEIVQKEEVIESIMLAQTQEPTANVSVASSATKTATKTSTTTSATSTPINTKSDEELIAQALYEKFSTDASTMSYTISKKTDSAATGGITFTEGGGGYFVAAKENGLWKIIADGNGVIECDILDQYDIPASIVGDCFDSATGESRER
;
A
#
# COMPACT_ATOMS: atom_id res chain seq x y z
N MET A 1 35.83 -6.77 -47.61
CA MET A 1 34.72 -7.63 -47.08
C MET A 1 34.30 -7.30 -45.65
N LYS A 2 35.19 -6.85 -44.75
CA LYS A 2 34.83 -6.46 -43.36
C LYS A 2 33.78 -5.35 -43.25
N ASN A 3 33.84 -4.35 -44.12
CA ASN A 3 32.99 -3.16 -44.03
C ASN A 3 31.52 -3.42 -44.41
N LYS A 4 31.26 -4.43 -45.28
CA LYS A 4 29.90 -4.84 -45.66
C LYS A 4 29.18 -5.57 -44.51
N LYS A 5 29.91 -6.38 -43.74
CA LYS A 5 29.38 -7.04 -42.54
C LYS A 5 29.08 -6.02 -41.43
N LEU A 6 29.94 -5.02 -41.27
CA LEU A 6 29.70 -3.92 -40.32
C LEU A 6 28.46 -3.10 -40.68
N LEU A 7 28.27 -2.78 -41.97
CA LEU A 7 27.09 -2.05 -42.44
C LEU A 7 25.80 -2.83 -42.18
N ALA A 8 25.80 -4.15 -42.42
CA ALA A 8 24.64 -5.00 -42.18
C ALA A 8 24.24 -5.07 -40.70
N ILE A 9 25.22 -5.12 -39.79
CA ILE A 9 24.97 -5.14 -38.34
C ILE A 9 24.35 -3.81 -37.87
N ILE A 10 24.82 -2.68 -38.39
CA ILE A 10 24.28 -1.36 -38.05
C ILE A 10 22.82 -1.24 -38.50
N VAL A 11 22.49 -1.71 -39.71
CA VAL A 11 21.10 -1.67 -40.22
C VAL A 11 20.17 -2.52 -39.36
N ILE A 12 20.60 -3.73 -38.96
CA ILE A 12 19.81 -4.60 -38.08
C ILE A 12 19.58 -3.94 -36.70
N ALA A 13 20.62 -3.33 -36.13
CA ALA A 13 20.50 -2.62 -34.86
C ALA A 13 19.49 -1.46 -34.92
N ILE A 14 19.47 -0.69 -36.01
CA ILE A 14 18.52 0.41 -36.20
C ILE A 14 17.07 -0.10 -36.27
N ILE A 15 16.83 -1.23 -36.95
CA ILE A 15 15.49 -1.83 -37.05
C ILE A 15 15.00 -2.30 -35.66
N ILE A 16 15.87 -2.92 -34.87
CA ILE A 16 15.54 -3.37 -33.51
C ILE A 16 15.21 -2.16 -32.62
N ILE A 17 16.02 -1.11 -32.67
CA ILE A 17 15.81 0.11 -31.88
C ILE A 17 14.48 0.77 -32.27
N ALA A 18 14.18 0.89 -33.57
CA ALA A 18 12.91 1.45 -34.04
C ALA A 18 11.71 0.62 -33.56
N GLY A 19 11.80 -0.71 -33.59
CA GLY A 19 10.77 -1.60 -33.07
C GLY A 19 10.52 -1.43 -31.57
N ILE A 20 11.58 -1.29 -30.78
CA ILE A 20 11.47 -1.05 -29.33
C ILE A 20 10.81 0.31 -29.06
N ILE A 21 11.23 1.37 -29.76
CA ILE A 21 10.63 2.71 -29.60
C ILE A 21 9.14 2.68 -29.97
N SER A 22 8.77 2.06 -31.09
CA SER A 22 7.37 1.91 -31.48
C SER A 22 6.55 1.13 -30.46
N TYR A 23 7.11 0.05 -29.88
CA TYR A 23 6.45 -0.72 -28.84
C TYR A 23 6.21 0.11 -27.57
N LEU A 24 7.22 0.86 -27.11
CA LEU A 24 7.11 1.71 -25.92
C LEU A 24 6.08 2.85 -26.09
N VAL A 25 6.02 3.46 -27.28
CA VAL A 25 5.00 4.48 -27.59
C VAL A 25 3.60 3.86 -27.60
N TYR A 26 3.45 2.67 -28.18
CA TYR A 26 2.17 1.97 -28.23
C TYR A 26 1.68 1.56 -26.83
N SER A 27 2.56 1.01 -25.98
CA SER A 27 2.19 0.62 -24.61
C SER A 27 1.76 1.83 -23.77
N ASN A 28 2.46 2.97 -23.90
CA ASN A 28 2.06 4.20 -23.21
C ASN A 28 0.73 4.76 -23.71
N SER A 29 0.40 4.60 -25.00
CA SER A 29 -0.87 5.07 -25.55
C SER A 29 -2.09 4.26 -25.08
N GLN A 30 -1.94 2.97 -24.78
CA GLN A 30 -3.05 2.14 -24.31
C GLN A 30 -3.48 2.50 -22.89
N LEU A 31 -2.53 2.85 -22.00
CA LEU A 31 -2.83 3.28 -20.64
C LEU A 31 -3.71 4.55 -20.60
N ASN A 32 -3.53 5.44 -21.58
CA ASN A 32 -4.26 6.71 -21.65
C ASN A 32 -5.72 6.56 -22.10
N LYS A 33 -6.09 5.42 -22.73
CA LYS A 33 -7.47 5.17 -23.17
C LYS A 33 -8.39 4.71 -22.03
N GLU A 34 -7.84 4.01 -21.03
CA GLU A 34 -8.62 3.51 -19.89
C GLU A 34 -9.08 4.64 -18.96
N ILE A 35 -8.32 5.75 -18.90
CA ILE A 35 -8.64 6.93 -18.08
C ILE A 35 -9.88 7.67 -18.64
N VAL A 36 -10.05 7.75 -19.96
CA VAL A 36 -11.14 8.52 -20.59
C VAL A 36 -12.51 7.88 -20.40
N GLN A 37 -12.59 6.55 -20.28
CA GLN A 37 -13.87 5.86 -20.11
C GLN A 37 -14.44 5.95 -18.68
N LYS A 38 -13.61 6.33 -17.69
CA LYS A 38 -14.01 6.40 -16.28
C LYS A 38 -14.73 7.71 -15.90
N GLU A 39 -14.66 8.73 -16.75
CA GLU A 39 -15.20 10.07 -16.46
C GLU A 39 -16.72 10.18 -16.71
N GLU A 40 -17.28 9.37 -17.62
CA GLU A 40 -18.73 9.41 -17.97
C GLU A 40 -19.63 8.76 -16.88
N VAL A 41 -19.07 7.88 -16.03
CA VAL A 41 -19.83 7.20 -14.97
C VAL A 41 -20.06 8.12 -13.75
N ILE A 42 -19.27 9.18 -13.58
CA ILE A 42 -19.35 10.04 -12.40
C ILE A 42 -20.56 11.00 -12.47
N GLU A 43 -21.02 11.39 -13.67
CA GLU A 43 -22.17 12.29 -13.82
C GLU A 43 -23.51 11.62 -13.47
N SER A 44 -23.60 10.28 -13.59
CA SER A 44 -24.84 9.54 -13.29
C SER A 44 -25.05 9.27 -11.79
N ILE A 45 -24.01 9.38 -10.96
CA ILE A 45 -24.09 9.08 -9.52
C ILE A 45 -24.61 10.28 -8.71
N MET A 46 -24.53 11.51 -9.25
CA MET A 46 -24.92 12.74 -8.54
C MET A 46 -26.44 13.00 -8.45
N LEU A 47 -27.31 12.18 -9.06
CA LEU A 47 -28.76 12.41 -9.05
C LEU A 47 -29.58 11.53 -8.09
N ALA A 48 -28.97 10.59 -7.36
CA ALA A 48 -29.71 9.52 -6.66
C ALA A 48 -29.78 9.60 -5.12
N GLN A 49 -29.27 10.63 -4.45
CA GLN A 49 -29.32 10.71 -2.98
C GLN A 49 -30.02 11.96 -2.46
N THR A 50 -31.36 11.94 -2.55
CA THR A 50 -32.25 12.72 -1.69
C THR A 50 -33.11 11.74 -0.88
N GLN A 51 -32.59 11.24 0.23
CA GLN A 51 -33.41 10.67 1.30
C GLN A 51 -33.02 11.30 2.63
N GLU A 52 -34.04 11.82 3.29
CA GLU A 52 -34.03 12.65 4.49
C GLU A 52 -33.77 11.81 5.76
N PRO A 53 -33.08 12.35 6.79
CA PRO A 53 -32.74 11.62 7.99
C PRO A 53 -33.93 11.62 8.96
N THR A 54 -34.41 10.44 9.35
CA THR A 54 -35.33 10.29 10.49
C THR A 54 -34.58 9.71 11.70
N ALA A 55 -34.57 10.51 12.75
CA ALA A 55 -34.01 10.24 14.05
C ALA A 55 -34.85 9.24 14.85
N ASN A 56 -34.20 8.36 15.63
CA ASN A 56 -34.68 7.83 16.91
C ASN A 56 -33.48 7.16 17.63
N VAL A 57 -32.95 7.69 18.76
CA VAL A 57 -33.38 7.48 20.17
C VAL A 57 -33.08 6.02 20.59
N SER A 58 -32.44 5.63 21.71
CA SER A 58 -32.01 6.26 22.97
C SER A 58 -31.27 5.23 23.86
N VAL A 59 -30.20 5.67 24.53
CA VAL A 59 -29.79 5.52 25.96
C VAL A 59 -29.60 4.13 26.64
N ALA A 60 -28.48 4.05 27.39
CA ALA A 60 -28.22 3.40 28.71
C ALA A 60 -27.04 2.39 28.66
N SER A 61 -25.86 2.71 29.23
CA SER A 61 -25.47 2.69 30.66
C SER A 61 -24.97 1.33 31.13
N SER A 62 -23.65 1.24 31.40
CA SER A 62 -23.12 0.50 32.56
C SER A 62 -21.61 0.72 32.72
N ALA A 63 -21.20 0.87 33.97
CA ALA A 63 -19.91 1.37 34.42
C ALA A 63 -18.96 0.27 34.93
N THR A 64 -17.68 0.64 35.01
CA THR A 64 -16.67 0.27 36.03
C THR A 64 -16.00 -1.12 35.95
N LYS A 65 -14.68 -1.12 35.70
CA LYS A 65 -13.70 -1.58 36.71
C LYS A 65 -12.25 -1.22 36.39
N THR A 66 -11.69 -0.45 37.30
CA THR A 66 -10.28 -0.15 37.55
C THR A 66 -9.46 -1.43 37.81
N ALA A 67 -8.28 -1.52 37.19
CA ALA A 67 -7.15 -2.29 37.72
C ALA A 67 -5.84 -1.65 37.28
N THR A 68 -5.34 -0.76 38.15
CA THR A 68 -3.98 -0.25 38.20
C THR A 68 -3.00 -1.41 38.42
N LYS A 69 -1.97 -1.52 37.57
CA LYS A 69 -0.76 -2.27 37.92
C LYS A 69 0.49 -1.46 37.58
N THR A 70 1.02 -0.85 38.62
CA THR A 70 2.36 -0.31 38.76
C THR A 70 3.41 -1.40 38.51
N SER A 71 4.40 -1.12 37.68
CA SER A 71 5.71 -1.80 37.66
C SER A 71 6.71 -0.80 37.05
N THR A 72 7.31 0.02 37.90
CA THR A 72 8.72 -0.08 38.33
C THR A 72 9.73 0.34 37.25
N THR A 73 10.19 1.57 37.43
CA THR A 73 11.37 2.21 36.87
C THR A 73 12.61 1.32 36.93
N THR A 74 13.30 1.18 35.80
CA THR A 74 14.76 0.99 35.77
C THR A 74 15.30 1.98 34.75
N SER A 75 15.93 3.04 35.26
CA SER A 75 16.73 3.98 34.47
C SER A 75 17.97 3.24 33.98
N ALA A 76 18.06 3.03 32.66
CA ALA A 76 19.33 2.91 31.98
C ALA A 76 19.55 4.21 31.20
N THR A 77 20.59 4.94 31.59
CA THR A 77 21.15 6.07 30.84
C THR A 77 21.55 5.57 29.45
N SER A 78 20.73 5.85 28.44
CA SER A 78 21.07 5.66 27.04
C SER A 78 21.61 6.96 26.44
N THR A 79 22.85 6.88 25.98
CA THR A 79 23.46 7.80 25.01
C THR A 79 22.49 8.01 23.83
N PRO A 80 22.37 9.22 23.25
CA PRO A 80 21.45 9.47 22.14
C PRO A 80 21.97 8.77 20.87
N ILE A 81 21.57 7.52 20.67
CA ILE A 81 21.66 6.88 19.37
C ILE A 81 20.48 7.46 18.59
N ASN A 82 20.78 8.18 17.53
CA ASN A 82 19.79 8.77 16.63
C ASN A 82 19.14 7.63 15.80
N THR A 83 18.42 6.75 16.48
CA THR A 83 17.68 5.63 15.91
C THR A 83 16.29 6.15 15.59
N LYS A 84 15.96 6.26 14.29
CA LYS A 84 14.62 6.60 13.83
C LYS A 84 13.59 5.66 14.48
N SER A 85 12.43 6.20 14.82
CA SER A 85 11.30 5.40 15.30
C SER A 85 10.79 4.46 14.20
N ASP A 86 10.08 3.40 14.60
CA ASP A 86 9.45 2.48 13.63
C ASP A 86 8.46 3.21 12.74
N GLU A 87 7.72 4.18 13.28
CA GLU A 87 6.80 5.03 12.53
C GLU A 87 7.52 5.79 11.43
N GLU A 88 8.68 6.39 11.73
CA GLU A 88 9.50 7.10 10.73
C GLU A 88 10.08 6.15 9.68
N LEU A 89 10.44 4.92 10.07
CA LEU A 89 10.96 3.91 9.15
C LEU A 89 9.86 3.35 8.24
N ILE A 90 8.64 3.15 8.76
CA ILE A 90 7.47 2.77 7.96
C ILE A 90 7.12 3.89 6.99
N ALA A 91 7.12 5.15 7.43
CA ALA A 91 6.91 6.31 6.58
C ALA A 91 7.93 6.33 5.43
N GLN A 92 9.21 6.14 5.75
CA GLN A 92 10.27 6.06 4.76
C GLN A 92 10.02 4.93 3.75
N ALA A 93 9.65 3.73 4.20
CA ALA A 93 9.34 2.60 3.33
C ALA A 93 8.15 2.88 2.39
N LEU A 94 7.14 3.62 2.88
CA LEU A 94 6.01 4.07 2.05
C LEU A 94 6.47 5.06 0.98
N TYR A 95 7.21 6.10 1.36
CA TYR A 95 7.72 7.11 0.41
C TYR A 95 8.62 6.50 -0.66
N GLU A 96 9.48 5.55 -0.28
CA GLU A 96 10.33 4.82 -1.21
C GLU A 96 9.51 3.98 -2.18
N LYS A 97 8.50 3.24 -1.69
CA LYS A 97 7.65 2.39 -2.54
C LYS A 97 6.84 3.18 -3.57
N PHE A 98 6.25 4.31 -3.16
CA PHE A 98 5.42 5.12 -4.04
C PHE A 98 6.20 6.21 -4.79
N SER A 99 7.51 6.32 -4.57
CA SER A 99 8.37 7.36 -5.16
C SER A 99 7.78 8.77 -4.95
N THR A 100 7.31 9.01 -3.74
CA THR A 100 6.51 10.20 -3.38
C THR A 100 6.96 10.75 -2.03
N ASP A 101 6.42 11.90 -1.61
CA ASP A 101 6.80 12.54 -0.34
C ASP A 101 5.58 12.92 0.52
N ALA A 102 5.86 13.53 1.68
CA ALA A 102 4.82 13.88 2.66
C ALA A 102 3.83 14.95 2.18
N SER A 103 4.15 15.70 1.11
CA SER A 103 3.26 16.71 0.54
C SER A 103 2.20 16.12 -0.39
N THR A 104 2.45 14.93 -0.95
CA THR A 104 1.61 14.25 -1.93
C THR A 104 0.89 13.04 -1.36
N MET A 105 1.42 12.47 -0.27
CA MET A 105 0.87 11.28 0.37
C MET A 105 0.83 11.43 1.89
N SER A 106 -0.33 11.12 2.46
CA SER A 106 -0.54 10.96 3.90
C SER A 106 -0.80 9.48 4.23
N TYR A 107 -0.47 9.08 5.44
CA TYR A 107 -0.70 7.71 5.91
C TYR A 107 -1.16 7.70 7.36
N THR A 108 -1.83 6.62 7.75
CA THR A 108 -2.24 6.34 9.12
C THR A 108 -1.81 4.94 9.48
N ILE A 109 -1.26 4.73 10.68
CA ILE A 109 -0.97 3.39 11.22
C ILE A 109 -2.13 3.00 12.13
N SER A 110 -2.88 1.98 11.74
CA SER A 110 -4.05 1.51 12.48
C SER A 110 -3.66 0.47 13.54
N LYS A 111 -2.73 -0.43 13.21
CA LYS A 111 -2.21 -1.45 14.13
C LYS A 111 -0.72 -1.64 13.88
N LYS A 112 0.03 -1.89 14.96
CA LYS A 112 1.47 -2.14 14.92
C LYS A 112 1.87 -3.12 16.00
N THR A 113 2.78 -4.04 15.67
CA THR A 113 3.57 -4.87 16.58
C THR A 113 5.05 -4.62 16.33
N ASP A 114 5.94 -5.34 17.03
CA ASP A 114 7.38 -5.22 16.82
C ASP A 114 7.85 -5.68 15.43
N SER A 115 7.04 -6.51 14.74
CA SER A 115 7.38 -7.15 13.47
C SER A 115 6.46 -6.82 12.30
N ALA A 116 5.27 -6.26 12.55
CA ALA A 116 4.28 -6.01 11.51
C ALA A 116 3.46 -4.74 11.79
N ALA A 117 2.98 -4.09 10.73
CA ALA A 117 2.11 -2.93 10.83
C ALA A 117 1.08 -2.93 9.69
N THR A 118 -0.06 -2.30 9.92
CA THR A 118 -1.05 -2.04 8.87
C THR A 118 -1.72 -0.71 9.07
N GLY A 119 -2.26 -0.16 8.01
CA GLY A 119 -2.82 1.18 8.01
C GLY A 119 -3.40 1.60 6.66
N GLY A 120 -3.72 2.88 6.56
CA GLY A 120 -4.27 3.50 5.37
C GLY A 120 -3.29 4.48 4.73
N ILE A 121 -3.46 4.68 3.42
CA ILE A 121 -2.76 5.69 2.62
C ILE A 121 -3.81 6.55 1.94
N THR A 122 -3.55 7.85 1.81
CA THR A 122 -4.37 8.79 1.04
C THR A 122 -3.47 9.74 0.26
N PHE A 123 -3.78 9.94 -1.02
CA PHE A 123 -3.03 10.81 -1.92
C PHE A 123 -3.76 12.13 -2.13
N THR A 124 -3.01 13.22 -2.31
CA THR A 124 -3.59 14.56 -2.51
C THR A 124 -4.34 14.72 -3.82
N GLU A 125 -3.91 14.01 -4.88
CA GLU A 125 -4.59 13.97 -6.18
C GLU A 125 -5.85 13.09 -6.18
N GLY A 126 -6.21 12.54 -5.01
CA GLY A 126 -7.34 11.64 -4.83
C GLY A 126 -6.93 10.17 -4.86
N GLY A 127 -7.79 9.33 -4.29
CA GLY A 127 -7.52 7.92 -4.09
C GLY A 127 -6.82 7.61 -2.76
N GLY A 128 -6.60 6.33 -2.53
CA GLY A 128 -6.05 5.80 -1.30
C GLY A 128 -6.06 4.28 -1.31
N GLY A 129 -5.77 3.69 -0.16
CA GLY A 129 -5.79 2.25 0.03
C GLY A 129 -5.27 1.84 1.40
N TYR A 130 -5.14 0.53 1.60
CA TYR A 130 -4.45 -0.02 2.76
C TYR A 130 -2.96 -0.22 2.46
N PHE A 131 -2.19 -0.43 3.51
CA PHE A 131 -0.89 -1.07 3.44
C PHE A 131 -0.71 -2.11 4.54
N VAL A 132 0.19 -3.05 4.30
CA VAL A 132 0.75 -3.97 5.29
C VAL A 132 2.26 -3.90 5.18
N ALA A 133 2.90 -3.70 6.32
CA ALA A 133 4.35 -3.66 6.44
C ALA A 133 4.84 -4.80 7.33
N ALA A 134 5.98 -5.36 6.97
CA ALA A 134 6.72 -6.34 7.76
C ALA A 134 8.10 -5.78 8.10
N LYS A 135 8.65 -6.19 9.24
CA LYS A 135 10.00 -5.83 9.68
C LYS A 135 10.92 -7.03 9.51
N GLU A 136 11.88 -6.92 8.61
CA GLU A 136 12.91 -7.93 8.37
C GLU A 136 14.29 -7.34 8.66
N ASN A 137 15.11 -8.02 9.46
CA ASN A 137 16.47 -7.57 9.80
C ASN A 137 16.54 -6.12 10.32
N GLY A 138 15.49 -5.68 11.03
CA GLY A 138 15.40 -4.33 11.57
C GLY A 138 14.92 -3.26 10.58
N LEU A 139 14.61 -3.62 9.34
CA LEU A 139 14.12 -2.72 8.30
C LEU A 139 12.65 -3.00 7.98
N TRP A 140 11.87 -1.94 7.88
CA TRP A 140 10.47 -2.03 7.50
C TRP A 140 10.32 -2.08 5.98
N LYS A 141 9.43 -2.95 5.51
CA LYS A 141 9.12 -3.14 4.09
C LYS A 141 7.62 -3.24 3.91
N ILE A 142 7.09 -2.57 2.88
CA ILE A 142 5.67 -2.65 2.52
C ILE A 142 5.46 -3.90 1.65
N ILE A 143 4.85 -4.92 2.24
CA ILE A 143 4.66 -6.23 1.60
C ILE A 143 3.34 -6.34 0.82
N ALA A 144 2.34 -5.55 1.21
CA ALA A 144 1.06 -5.46 0.50
C ALA A 144 0.49 -4.04 0.58
N ASP A 145 -0.24 -3.63 -0.44
CA ASP A 145 -0.95 -2.36 -0.53
C ASP A 145 -2.04 -2.44 -1.60
N GLY A 146 -3.07 -1.59 -1.51
CA GLY A 146 -4.13 -1.50 -2.51
C GLY A 146 -5.51 -1.24 -1.92
N ASN A 147 -6.56 -1.60 -2.68
CA ASN A 147 -7.97 -1.43 -2.29
C ASN A 147 -8.77 -2.75 -2.25
N GLY A 148 -8.10 -3.89 -2.47
CA GLY A 148 -8.72 -5.21 -2.59
C GLY A 148 -8.44 -6.13 -1.41
N VAL A 149 -8.50 -7.44 -1.67
CA VAL A 149 -8.15 -8.48 -0.70
C VAL A 149 -6.66 -8.78 -0.77
N ILE A 150 -6.04 -9.14 0.36
CA ILE A 150 -4.63 -9.50 0.44
C ILE A 150 -4.49 -11.02 0.24
N GLU A 151 -3.52 -11.45 -0.55
CA GLU A 151 -3.22 -12.88 -0.71
C GLU A 151 -2.58 -13.47 0.55
N CYS A 152 -3.04 -14.65 0.95
CA CYS A 152 -2.54 -15.33 2.13
C CYS A 152 -1.05 -15.67 2.04
N ASP A 153 -0.56 -16.09 0.86
CA ASP A 153 0.84 -16.48 0.65
C ASP A 153 1.83 -15.36 0.99
N ILE A 154 1.48 -14.11 0.67
CA ILE A 154 2.31 -12.95 1.02
C ILE A 154 2.35 -12.77 2.53
N LEU A 155 1.25 -13.01 3.24
CA LEU A 155 1.22 -12.81 4.68
C LEU A 155 1.91 -13.95 5.44
N ASP A 156 1.81 -15.18 4.93
CA ASP A 156 2.48 -16.36 5.49
C ASP A 156 4.00 -16.27 5.32
N GLN A 157 4.49 -15.73 4.20
CA GLN A 157 5.93 -15.54 3.96
C GLN A 157 6.61 -14.67 5.03
N TYR A 158 5.88 -13.74 5.65
CA TYR A 158 6.40 -12.81 6.65
C TYR A 158 5.83 -13.07 8.05
N ASP A 159 5.19 -14.22 8.29
CA ASP A 159 4.58 -14.61 9.57
C ASP A 159 3.70 -13.50 10.18
N ILE A 160 2.94 -12.79 9.34
CA ILE A 160 2.09 -11.70 9.83
C ILE A 160 1.00 -12.31 10.71
N PRO A 161 0.64 -11.76 11.88
CA PRO A 161 -0.42 -12.35 12.70
C PRO A 161 -1.84 -11.90 12.29
N ALA A 162 -2.85 -12.69 12.65
CA ALA A 162 -4.28 -12.37 12.50
C ALA A 162 -4.68 -11.04 13.16
N SER A 163 -4.00 -10.68 14.26
CA SER A 163 -4.22 -9.42 14.96
C SER A 163 -3.94 -8.21 14.07
N ILE A 164 -3.04 -8.35 13.08
CA ILE A 164 -2.67 -7.29 12.13
C ILE A 164 -3.59 -7.34 10.91
N VAL A 165 -3.68 -8.49 10.24
CA VAL A 165 -4.62 -8.72 9.12
C VAL A 165 -5.48 -9.92 9.44
N GLY A 166 -6.80 -9.71 9.58
CA GLY A 166 -7.73 -10.74 10.04
C GLY A 166 -8.06 -11.80 8.99
N ASP A 167 -8.30 -11.37 7.75
CA ASP A 167 -8.67 -12.27 6.66
C ASP A 167 -7.76 -12.06 5.44
N CYS A 168 -7.62 -13.11 4.63
CA CYS A 168 -6.89 -13.09 3.38
C CYS A 168 -7.56 -13.99 2.33
N PHE A 169 -7.15 -13.86 1.07
CA PHE A 169 -7.61 -14.68 -0.04
C PHE A 169 -6.57 -15.74 -0.39
N ASP A 170 -7.02 -16.99 -0.50
CA ASP A 170 -6.21 -18.11 -0.94
C ASP A 170 -6.50 -18.37 -2.43
N SER A 171 -5.54 -18.02 -3.29
CA SER A 171 -5.70 -18.14 -4.74
C SER A 171 -5.65 -19.59 -5.22
N ALA A 172 -5.11 -20.52 -4.42
CA ALA A 172 -5.08 -21.94 -4.75
C ALA A 172 -6.44 -22.61 -4.54
N THR A 173 -7.19 -22.22 -3.50
CA THR A 173 -8.53 -22.74 -3.23
C THR A 173 -9.64 -21.87 -3.82
N GLY A 174 -9.38 -20.59 -4.05
CA GLY A 174 -10.37 -19.60 -4.47
C GLY A 174 -11.28 -19.12 -3.34
N GLU A 175 -10.87 -19.29 -2.08
CA GLU A 175 -11.66 -18.97 -0.90
C GLU A 175 -10.95 -17.96 0.00
N SER A 176 -11.72 -17.18 0.75
CA SER A 176 -11.17 -16.37 1.85
C SER A 176 -10.97 -17.24 3.08
N ARG A 177 -9.90 -17.00 3.83
CA ARG A 177 -9.65 -17.65 5.12
C ARG A 177 -9.25 -16.64 6.20
N GLU A 178 -9.66 -16.94 7.41
CA GLU A 178 -9.20 -16.25 8.62
C GLU A 178 -7.73 -16.62 8.88
N ARG A 179 -7.00 -15.71 9.51
CA ARG A 179 -5.58 -15.85 9.82
C ARG A 179 -5.29 -16.28 11.24
#